data_AF-A0A6A1TVQ5-F1
#
_entry.id   AF-A0A6A1TVQ5-F1
#
_cell.length_a   1.000
_cell.length_b   1.000
_cell.length_c   1.000
_cell.angle_alpha   90.00
_cell.angle_beta   90.00
_cell.angle_gamma   90.00
#
_symmetry.space_group_name_H-M   'P 1'
#
loop_
_entity.id
_entity.type
_entity.pdbx_description
1 polymer ?
#
loop_
_entity_poly.entity_id
_entity_poly.type
_entity_poly.pdbx_seq_one_letter_code
_entity_poly.pdbx_strand_id
1 'polypeptide(L)'
;MSARSARSTKPVTSSRSAFSDNVSACSTMGRRRFVMKEESHDLQKTGIPDATGFAPGTQQPLPGYGCWRDSAVSVTIRARRERGGGWMARDTDEVASSGNFGATLLFCCVGCFYWITLTPFVDTSVNPALAKPALWSQLLAYLLFLIVLVYSMTPRVRSVIFQPRLLLTLVFGWLFLTAALSVDPLGAVRRVLIALTVCISASTFLMLSKGESQFARLAGGGVILIVGLCYFGVLFLPSLAIHQLTDFLEPQHAGRWKGIYVQKNETGVVMALSCFVGIYLMSAWSRVIGVLLIAASCLFLLKTGAKTSTAMLPGIFLLSIFFERWRWIRVPVVFGGVGLLNLATVGVSTIAPLREIVAATGIDTTYTARADIWRLALDAIAQHPITGYGFGSFWGAESLVNSDMRTLNWAVRAVDAHNAYVDAAMNAGIPGLILMVIWVLATPLKNLAAIDAAKNFTPLTRLFLRIWLFSIFLACLESIFLARSGPIWFTMMVAMFGLGYQARYRIIASRKAEPAYGPAYA
;
A
#
# COMPACT_ATOMS: atom_id res chain seq x y z
N MET A 1 56.25 -32.17 -30.04
CA MET A 1 57.10 -31.60 -31.11
C MET A 1 56.36 -30.37 -31.65
N SER A 2 56.88 -29.13 -31.62
CA SER A 2 58.07 -28.56 -32.31
C SER A 2 57.69 -27.98 -33.69
N ALA A 3 58.00 -26.72 -34.09
CA ALA A 3 58.48 -25.55 -33.33
C ALA A 3 58.36 -24.20 -34.12
N ARG A 4 58.13 -23.11 -33.36
CA ARG A 4 58.74 -21.74 -33.43
C ARG A 4 59.05 -21.01 -34.75
N SER A 5 58.57 -19.75 -34.83
CA SER A 5 59.39 -18.50 -34.84
C SER A 5 58.47 -17.34 -34.35
N ALA A 6 58.80 -16.39 -33.45
CA ALA A 6 59.98 -15.54 -33.18
C ALA A 6 60.20 -14.46 -34.29
N ARG A 7 60.36 -13.15 -34.03
CA ARG A 7 60.48 -12.28 -32.81
C ARG A 7 59.77 -10.91 -33.11
N SER A 8 59.89 -9.73 -32.44
CA SER A 8 60.85 -9.19 -31.46
C SER A 8 60.34 -7.96 -30.64
N THR A 9 60.88 -7.81 -29.41
CA THR A 9 61.34 -6.59 -28.66
C THR A 9 60.53 -5.29 -28.45
N LYS A 10 60.42 -4.91 -27.15
CA LYS A 10 60.26 -3.56 -26.55
C LYS A 10 61.68 -2.90 -26.34
N PRO A 11 61.99 -1.95 -25.41
CA PRO A 11 61.20 -1.06 -24.49
C PRO A 11 61.76 0.41 -24.39
N VAL A 12 61.52 1.10 -23.24
CA VAL A 12 62.37 2.13 -22.56
C VAL A 12 61.89 3.61 -22.51
N THR A 13 61.24 3.98 -21.37
CA THR A 13 61.39 5.22 -20.52
C THR A 13 61.32 6.65 -21.12
N SER A 14 61.28 7.77 -20.37
CA SER A 14 60.66 8.17 -19.07
C SER A 14 60.99 9.66 -18.80
N SER A 15 60.15 10.42 -18.09
CA SER A 15 60.60 11.59 -17.30
C SER A 15 59.57 12.00 -16.24
N ARG A 16 60.05 12.75 -15.23
CA ARG A 16 59.31 13.36 -14.11
C ARG A 16 59.79 14.82 -13.96
N SER A 17 59.09 15.60 -13.12
CA SER A 17 59.53 16.88 -12.51
C SER A 17 59.60 18.11 -13.44
N ALA A 18 59.55 19.36 -12.96
CA ALA A 18 58.88 19.96 -11.78
C ALA A 18 59.09 21.49 -11.80
N PHE A 19 58.13 22.30 -11.33
CA PHE A 19 58.26 23.62 -10.67
C PHE A 19 56.83 23.98 -10.14
N SER A 20 56.53 24.56 -8.96
CA SER A 20 57.14 25.60 -8.09
C SER A 20 56.99 27.03 -8.65
N ASP A 21 56.54 28.06 -7.92
CA ASP A 21 55.94 28.18 -6.57
C ASP A 21 55.16 29.50 -6.37
N ASN A 22 54.29 29.56 -5.33
CA ASN A 22 53.88 30.70 -4.45
C ASN A 22 52.43 30.48 -3.92
N VAL A 23 52.16 30.32 -2.61
CA VAL A 23 52.26 31.28 -1.47
C VAL A 23 51.23 32.42 -1.62
N SER A 24 50.25 32.64 -0.72
CA SER A 24 50.39 32.76 0.75
C SER A 24 49.18 32.31 1.61
N ALA A 25 49.39 32.37 2.93
CA ALA A 25 48.55 31.98 4.09
C ALA A 25 47.32 32.91 4.36
N CYS A 26 46.50 32.81 5.41
CA CYS A 26 46.56 32.03 6.67
C CYS A 26 45.15 31.78 7.32
N SER A 27 45.15 31.30 8.57
CA SER A 27 44.00 30.97 9.46
C SER A 27 43.00 32.14 9.70
N THR A 28 41.79 31.98 10.27
CA THR A 28 41.51 31.49 11.66
C THR A 28 40.00 31.25 11.95
N MET A 29 39.69 30.62 13.09
CA MET A 29 38.39 30.29 13.73
C MET A 29 37.20 31.26 13.56
N GLY A 30 35.96 30.73 13.71
CA GLY A 30 34.80 31.56 14.07
C GLY A 30 33.42 30.88 14.15
N ARG A 31 33.09 30.16 15.23
CA ARG A 31 31.67 29.86 15.56
C ARG A 31 30.99 31.12 16.12
N ARG A 32 29.77 31.47 15.68
CA ARG A 32 28.85 32.30 16.45
C ARG A 32 27.44 31.72 16.48
N ARG A 33 26.87 31.62 17.68
CA ARG A 33 25.41 31.53 17.89
C ARG A 33 24.83 32.93 17.69
N PHE A 34 23.59 33.04 17.21
CA PHE A 34 22.79 34.22 17.45
C PHE A 34 21.86 33.98 18.65
N VAL A 35 22.02 34.83 19.66
CA VAL A 35 21.03 35.12 20.69
C VAL A 35 21.05 36.64 20.81
N MET A 36 19.89 37.28 20.70
CA MET A 36 19.72 38.70 21.04
C MET A 36 18.68 38.81 22.15
N LYS A 37 18.79 39.90 22.88
CA LYS A 37 18.34 40.05 24.27
C LYS A 37 17.22 41.10 24.34
N GLU A 38 16.39 41.02 25.36
CA GLU A 38 15.50 42.11 25.76
C GLU A 38 16.31 43.35 26.16
N GLU A 39 15.77 44.52 25.84
CA GLU A 39 16.15 45.78 26.50
C GLU A 39 14.90 46.64 26.64
N SER A 40 14.77 47.33 27.77
CA SER A 40 13.53 47.90 28.28
C SER A 40 13.62 49.41 28.44
N HIS A 41 12.52 50.13 28.21
CA HIS A 41 12.40 51.53 28.59
C HIS A 41 11.05 51.83 29.25
N ASP A 42 11.11 52.30 30.49
CA ASP A 42 10.02 52.99 31.17
C ASP A 42 9.79 54.39 30.59
N LEU A 43 8.55 54.88 30.65
CA LEU A 43 8.24 56.29 30.88
C LEU A 43 6.81 56.45 31.45
N GLN A 44 6.52 57.62 32.01
CA GLN A 44 5.57 57.74 33.12
C GLN A 44 4.15 58.25 32.77
N LYS A 45 3.23 57.91 33.68
CA LYS A 45 1.88 58.43 33.95
C LYS A 45 1.61 59.89 33.51
N THR A 46 0.38 60.17 33.07
CA THR A 46 -0.56 61.15 33.71
C THR A 46 -1.94 61.13 33.02
N GLY A 47 -3.00 61.58 33.72
CA GLY A 47 -4.22 62.13 33.08
C GLY A 47 -5.49 61.25 33.01
N ILE A 48 -6.41 61.44 33.96
CA ILE A 48 -7.88 61.27 33.82
C ILE A 48 -8.49 62.53 34.46
N PRO A 49 -9.28 63.32 33.71
CA PRO A 49 -10.75 63.43 33.87
C PRO A 49 -11.48 63.56 32.50
N ASP A 50 -12.82 63.62 32.37
CA ASP A 50 -13.96 62.94 33.03
C ASP A 50 -15.24 63.25 32.20
N ALA A 51 -16.38 62.66 32.59
CA ALA A 51 -17.76 63.17 32.40
C ALA A 51 -18.38 63.53 31.00
N THR A 52 -19.51 62.87 30.70
CA THR A 52 -20.72 63.37 29.96
C THR A 52 -20.63 63.72 28.45
N GLY A 53 -21.68 63.55 27.64
CA GLY A 53 -23.01 62.94 27.86
C GLY A 53 -23.98 63.10 26.67
N PHE A 54 -25.17 62.48 26.79
CA PHE A 54 -26.38 62.60 25.92
C PHE A 54 -26.38 62.08 24.46
N ALA A 55 -27.54 61.52 24.10
CA ALA A 55 -28.07 61.23 22.75
C ALA A 55 -29.32 62.15 22.53
N PRO A 56 -30.23 62.05 21.51
CA PRO A 56 -30.56 60.90 20.65
C PRO A 56 -30.94 61.19 19.16
N GLY A 57 -31.25 60.11 18.40
CA GLY A 57 -32.07 60.15 17.16
C GLY A 57 -31.35 60.49 15.84
N THR A 58 -31.85 60.15 14.65
CA THR A 58 -32.95 59.24 14.23
C THR A 58 -32.83 58.93 12.73
N GLN A 59 -32.91 57.66 12.29
CA GLN A 59 -33.70 57.19 11.11
C GLN A 59 -33.50 55.67 10.81
N GLN A 60 -34.43 55.13 10.02
CA GLN A 60 -34.70 53.73 9.65
C GLN A 60 -35.36 53.74 8.22
N PRO A 61 -35.71 52.62 7.54
CA PRO A 61 -35.23 51.22 7.61
C PRO A 61 -35.13 50.44 6.23
N LEU A 62 -34.27 49.40 6.15
CA LEU A 62 -34.49 48.11 5.41
C LEU A 62 -34.67 48.16 3.85
N PRO A 63 -34.85 47.03 3.09
CA PRO A 63 -34.88 45.58 3.44
C PRO A 63 -34.03 44.60 2.58
N GLY A 64 -33.86 43.36 3.09
CA GLY A 64 -33.57 42.12 2.31
C GLY A 64 -32.11 41.90 1.86
N TYR A 65 -31.57 40.68 1.77
CA TYR A 65 -32.00 39.32 2.14
C TYR A 65 -30.72 38.49 2.48
N GLY A 66 -30.73 37.33 3.14
CA GLY A 66 -31.82 36.47 3.64
C GLY A 66 -31.27 35.47 4.68
N CYS A 67 -31.71 34.20 4.70
CA CYS A 67 -31.20 33.20 5.66
C CYS A 67 -31.29 31.76 5.13
N TRP A 68 -30.25 30.95 5.40
CA TRP A 68 -30.37 29.49 5.50
C TRP A 68 -29.66 29.02 6.78
N ARG A 69 -30.39 28.30 7.63
CA ARG A 69 -29.82 27.59 8.78
C ARG A 69 -29.18 26.30 8.31
N ASP A 70 -28.04 25.94 8.90
CA ASP A 70 -27.72 24.53 9.11
C ASP A 70 -27.10 24.32 10.50
N SER A 71 -27.24 23.10 11.04
CA SER A 71 -27.19 22.88 12.49
C SER A 71 -25.77 22.70 13.01
N ALA A 72 -25.32 23.62 13.88
CA ALA A 72 -23.99 23.60 14.47
C ALA A 72 -23.78 22.42 15.44
N VAL A 73 -23.19 21.32 14.95
CA VAL A 73 -22.68 20.25 15.79
C VAL A 73 -21.47 20.77 16.57
N SER A 74 -21.66 21.04 17.85
CA SER A 74 -20.65 21.64 18.74
C SER A 74 -19.50 20.67 19.06
N VAL A 75 -18.45 20.72 18.25
CA VAL A 75 -17.18 20.02 18.48
C VAL A 75 -16.53 20.55 19.75
N THR A 76 -16.83 19.92 20.89
CA THR A 76 -16.46 20.41 22.22
C THR A 76 -15.00 20.10 22.55
N ILE A 77 -14.08 20.84 21.91
CA ILE A 77 -12.68 20.94 22.35
C ILE A 77 -12.64 21.92 23.53
N ARG A 78 -13.01 21.45 24.72
CA ARG A 78 -12.82 22.21 25.97
C ARG A 78 -11.46 21.88 26.59
N ALA A 79 -10.47 22.68 26.24
CA ALA A 79 -9.14 22.65 26.85
C ALA A 79 -8.58 24.07 27.06
N ARG A 80 -9.17 24.82 28.01
CA ARG A 80 -8.49 25.76 28.93
C ARG A 80 -9.48 26.68 29.67
N ARG A 81 -9.56 26.56 31.00
CA ARG A 81 -9.49 27.71 31.92
C ARG A 81 -9.07 27.21 33.30
N GLU A 82 -7.93 27.69 33.79
CA GLU A 82 -7.54 27.52 35.19
C GLU A 82 -8.26 28.58 36.03
N ARG A 83 -8.92 28.16 37.12
CA ARG A 83 -9.07 28.84 38.44
C ARG A 83 -10.28 28.29 39.20
N GLY A 84 -10.02 27.57 40.31
CA GLY A 84 -10.95 27.35 41.43
C GLY A 84 -12.08 26.33 41.23
N GLY A 85 -12.55 25.78 42.35
CA GLY A 85 -13.77 24.96 42.43
C GLY A 85 -13.62 23.50 42.00
N GLY A 86 -13.19 22.64 42.91
CA GLY A 86 -13.24 21.18 42.70
C GLY A 86 -14.63 20.61 42.99
N TRP A 87 -15.04 19.61 42.22
CA TRP A 87 -16.10 18.66 42.58
C TRP A 87 -15.64 17.25 42.20
N MET A 88 -15.99 16.26 43.01
CA MET A 88 -15.52 14.88 42.85
C MET A 88 -16.04 14.27 41.54
N ALA A 89 -15.12 13.93 40.64
CA ALA A 89 -15.43 13.01 39.55
C ALA A 89 -15.55 11.60 40.12
N ARG A 90 -16.79 11.12 40.30
CA ARG A 90 -17.07 9.70 40.58
C ARG A 90 -16.52 8.81 39.47
N ASP A 91 -16.26 7.56 39.85
CA ASP A 91 -15.65 6.52 39.03
C ASP A 91 -16.34 6.37 37.67
N THR A 92 -15.53 6.31 36.60
CA THR A 92 -16.00 6.12 35.23
C THR A 92 -15.28 4.98 34.48
N ASP A 93 -14.35 4.28 35.15
CA ASP A 93 -13.58 3.18 34.57
C ASP A 93 -14.42 1.91 34.30
N GLU A 94 -15.56 1.72 34.99
CA GLU A 94 -16.43 0.55 34.76
C GLU A 94 -17.09 0.52 33.36
N VAL A 95 -17.19 1.66 32.67
CA VAL A 95 -17.73 1.72 31.29
C VAL A 95 -16.65 1.38 30.24
N ALA A 96 -15.37 1.31 30.64
CA ALA A 96 -14.24 1.20 29.70
C ALA A 96 -13.93 -0.23 29.21
N SER A 97 -14.37 -1.27 29.94
CA SER A 97 -13.96 -2.66 29.72
C SER A 97 -14.59 -3.32 28.47
N SER A 98 -15.75 -2.85 28.02
CA SER A 98 -16.43 -3.40 26.85
C SER A 98 -15.72 -3.03 25.54
N GLY A 99 -14.82 -3.90 25.11
CA GLY A 99 -14.45 -4.02 23.69
C GLY A 99 -15.73 -4.22 22.87
N ASN A 100 -15.92 -3.45 21.80
CA ASN A 100 -17.06 -3.70 20.91
C ASN A 100 -16.79 -5.04 20.19
N PHE A 101 -17.39 -6.10 20.72
CA PHE A 101 -17.17 -7.47 20.31
C PHE A 101 -17.49 -7.65 18.82
N GLY A 102 -18.59 -7.06 18.35
CA GLY A 102 -18.96 -7.07 16.94
C GLY A 102 -17.91 -6.44 16.01
N ALA A 103 -17.30 -5.31 16.41
CA ALA A 103 -16.23 -4.70 15.61
C ALA A 103 -14.93 -5.54 15.61
N THR A 104 -14.63 -6.21 16.73
CA THR A 104 -13.46 -7.10 16.86
C THR A 104 -13.64 -8.38 16.05
N LEU A 105 -14.83 -8.99 16.12
CA LEU A 105 -15.24 -10.13 15.31
C LEU A 105 -15.22 -9.76 13.81
N LEU A 106 -15.77 -8.60 13.45
CA LEU A 106 -15.78 -8.13 12.06
C LEU A 106 -14.37 -7.91 11.51
N PHE A 107 -13.41 -7.41 12.31
CA PHE A 107 -12.00 -7.34 11.92
C PHE A 107 -11.45 -8.73 11.60
N CYS A 108 -11.70 -9.72 12.47
CA CYS A 108 -11.25 -11.09 12.25
C CYS A 108 -11.90 -11.71 10.99
N CYS A 109 -13.21 -11.58 10.82
CA CYS A 109 -13.93 -12.10 9.66
C CYS A 109 -13.45 -11.47 8.34
N VAL A 110 -13.27 -10.14 8.29
CA VAL A 110 -12.74 -9.44 7.10
C VAL A 110 -11.29 -9.84 6.82
N GLY A 111 -10.44 -9.94 7.85
CA GLY A 111 -9.05 -10.37 7.72
C GLY A 111 -8.94 -11.79 7.16
N CYS A 112 -9.68 -12.73 7.73
CA CYS A 112 -9.74 -14.12 7.27
C CYS A 112 -10.33 -14.22 5.85
N PHE A 113 -11.40 -13.50 5.52
CA PHE A 113 -11.99 -13.51 4.19
C PHE A 113 -10.99 -13.10 3.10
N TYR A 114 -10.21 -12.04 3.30
CA TYR A 114 -9.24 -11.59 2.30
C TYR A 114 -7.93 -12.39 2.27
N TRP A 115 -7.47 -12.97 3.38
CA TRP A 115 -6.20 -13.70 3.41
C TRP A 115 -6.33 -15.23 3.33
N ILE A 116 -7.39 -15.84 3.86
CA ILE A 116 -7.60 -17.30 3.82
C ILE A 116 -8.53 -17.69 2.67
N THR A 117 -9.40 -16.77 2.23
CA THR A 117 -10.54 -17.00 1.32
C THR A 117 -11.59 -17.94 1.94
N LEU A 118 -12.66 -18.23 1.19
CA LEU A 118 -13.69 -19.19 1.60
C LEU A 118 -13.45 -20.61 1.05
N THR A 119 -12.34 -20.81 0.33
CA THR A 119 -11.93 -22.10 -0.25
C THR A 119 -10.40 -22.29 -0.12
N PRO A 120 -9.85 -22.37 1.12
CA PRO A 120 -8.45 -22.73 1.31
C PRO A 120 -8.18 -24.16 0.84
N PHE A 121 -6.91 -24.46 0.50
CA PHE A 121 -6.47 -25.79 0.04
C PHE A 121 -7.17 -26.27 -1.25
N VAL A 122 -7.31 -25.39 -2.24
CA VAL A 122 -7.86 -25.75 -3.56
C VAL A 122 -7.03 -26.85 -4.22
N ASP A 123 -7.71 -27.94 -4.59
CA ASP A 123 -7.17 -28.98 -5.45
C ASP A 123 -6.92 -28.41 -6.85
N THR A 124 -5.65 -28.42 -7.27
CA THR A 124 -5.18 -27.87 -8.54
C THR A 124 -5.07 -28.91 -9.65
N SER A 125 -5.47 -30.17 -9.42
CA SER A 125 -5.58 -31.18 -10.47
C SER A 125 -6.83 -31.04 -11.34
N VAL A 126 -7.88 -30.43 -10.79
CA VAL A 126 -9.15 -30.18 -11.50
C VAL A 126 -9.09 -28.85 -12.26
N ASN A 127 -9.64 -28.83 -13.48
CA ASN A 127 -9.74 -27.60 -14.27
C ASN A 127 -10.58 -26.53 -13.53
N PRO A 128 -10.01 -25.37 -13.17
CA PRO A 128 -10.71 -24.36 -12.36
C PRO A 128 -11.92 -23.72 -13.07
N ALA A 129 -12.02 -23.82 -14.41
CA ALA A 129 -13.19 -23.35 -15.14
C ALA A 129 -14.47 -24.18 -14.85
N LEU A 130 -14.32 -25.41 -14.36
CA LEU A 130 -15.43 -26.28 -13.94
C LEU A 130 -15.84 -26.06 -12.47
N ALA A 131 -14.96 -25.46 -11.67
CA ALA A 131 -15.14 -25.25 -10.23
C ALA A 131 -16.08 -24.05 -9.95
N LYS A 132 -17.40 -24.26 -10.05
CA LYS A 132 -18.40 -23.25 -9.69
C LYS A 132 -18.33 -22.91 -8.19
N PRO A 133 -18.20 -21.63 -7.78
CA PRO A 133 -18.20 -21.27 -6.36
C PRO A 133 -19.53 -21.61 -5.70
N ALA A 134 -19.49 -22.36 -4.59
CA ALA A 134 -20.69 -22.80 -3.89
C ALA A 134 -21.58 -21.62 -3.45
N LEU A 135 -22.90 -21.76 -3.55
CA LEU A 135 -23.84 -20.68 -3.27
C LEU A 135 -23.67 -20.09 -1.85
N TRP A 136 -23.37 -20.92 -0.85
CA TRP A 136 -23.15 -20.49 0.53
C TRP A 136 -21.96 -19.53 0.67
N SER A 137 -20.88 -19.70 -0.11
CA SER A 137 -19.70 -18.84 0.00
C SER A 137 -19.93 -17.48 -0.65
N GLN A 138 -20.71 -17.44 -1.73
CA GLN A 138 -21.20 -16.19 -2.34
C GLN A 138 -22.10 -15.42 -1.36
N LEU A 139 -23.09 -16.10 -0.76
CA LEU A 139 -24.00 -15.49 0.24
C LEU A 139 -23.25 -14.98 1.47
N LEU A 140 -22.26 -15.73 1.98
CA LEU A 140 -21.42 -15.31 3.11
C LEU A 140 -20.57 -14.08 2.76
N ALA A 141 -20.01 -14.01 1.55
CA ALA A 141 -19.27 -12.84 1.08
C ALA A 141 -20.18 -11.59 0.97
N TYR A 142 -21.40 -11.74 0.46
CA TYR A 142 -22.37 -10.65 0.38
C TYR A 142 -22.85 -10.18 1.77
N LEU A 143 -23.10 -11.11 2.69
CA LEU A 143 -23.46 -10.79 4.08
C LEU A 143 -22.33 -10.05 4.80
N LEU A 144 -21.09 -10.52 4.67
CA LEU A 144 -19.91 -9.86 5.24
C LEU A 144 -19.74 -8.44 4.68
N PHE A 145 -19.88 -8.26 3.36
CA PHE A 145 -19.84 -6.94 2.73
C PHE A 145 -20.98 -6.03 3.21
N LEU A 146 -22.20 -6.53 3.35
CA LEU A 146 -23.34 -5.75 3.85
C LEU A 146 -23.08 -5.24 5.28
N ILE A 147 -22.54 -6.08 6.16
CA ILE A 147 -22.18 -5.70 7.53
C ILE A 147 -21.08 -4.63 7.53
N VAL A 148 -20.04 -4.79 6.69
CA VAL A 148 -18.99 -3.77 6.50
C VAL A 148 -19.58 -2.46 5.97
N LEU A 149 -20.48 -2.51 5.00
CA LEU A 149 -21.12 -1.34 4.40
C LEU A 149 -21.98 -0.59 5.43
N VAL A 150 -22.81 -1.28 6.20
CA VAL A 150 -23.61 -0.68 7.29
C VAL A 150 -22.70 -0.03 8.34
N TYR A 151 -21.62 -0.69 8.75
CA TYR A 151 -20.64 -0.11 9.68
C TYR A 151 -19.94 1.13 9.08
N SER A 152 -19.62 1.10 7.78
CA SER A 152 -18.97 2.19 7.05
C SER A 152 -19.84 3.47 6.98
N MET A 153 -21.17 3.31 7.00
CA MET A 153 -22.13 4.43 7.00
C MET A 153 -22.27 5.15 8.35
N THR A 154 -21.76 4.58 9.44
CA THR A 154 -21.85 5.23 10.77
C THR A 154 -21.14 6.60 10.77
N PRO A 155 -21.66 7.64 11.45
CA PRO A 155 -21.13 9.01 11.34
C PRO A 155 -19.63 9.16 11.69
N ARG A 156 -19.15 8.32 12.62
CA ARG A 156 -17.74 8.24 13.04
C ARG A 156 -16.81 7.74 11.92
N VAL A 157 -17.32 6.87 11.05
CA VAL A 157 -16.53 6.17 10.03
C VAL A 157 -16.69 6.87 8.67
N ARG A 158 -17.93 7.17 8.26
CA ARG A 158 -18.29 7.80 6.96
C ARG A 158 -17.52 9.09 6.68
N SER A 159 -17.19 9.87 7.70
CA SER A 159 -16.42 11.11 7.61
C SER A 159 -14.93 10.87 7.25
N VAL A 160 -14.35 9.77 7.73
CA VAL A 160 -12.92 9.42 7.62
C VAL A 160 -12.61 8.57 6.39
N ILE A 161 -13.47 7.62 6.03
CA ILE A 161 -13.21 6.63 4.97
C ILE A 161 -13.26 7.19 3.55
N PHE A 162 -12.77 6.38 2.61
CA PHE A 162 -12.83 6.61 1.17
C PHE A 162 -12.21 7.96 0.76
N GLN A 163 -11.01 8.22 1.28
CA GLN A 163 -10.27 9.46 1.10
C GLN A 163 -9.00 9.25 0.26
N PRO A 164 -8.66 10.14 -0.69
CA PRO A 164 -9.38 11.35 -1.10
C PRO A 164 -10.60 11.06 -2.01
N ARG A 165 -11.78 11.52 -1.58
CA ARG A 165 -13.07 11.18 -2.23
C ARG A 165 -13.10 11.51 -3.73
N LEU A 166 -12.76 12.74 -4.13
CA LEU A 166 -12.83 13.18 -5.53
C LEU A 166 -12.03 12.26 -6.47
N LEU A 167 -10.79 11.92 -6.12
CA LEU A 167 -9.96 11.03 -6.94
C LEU A 167 -10.56 9.63 -7.04
N LEU A 168 -11.10 9.09 -5.94
CA LEU A 168 -11.76 7.79 -5.95
C LEU A 168 -13.06 7.81 -6.77
N THR A 169 -13.85 8.88 -6.69
CA THR A 169 -15.02 9.09 -7.56
C THR A 169 -14.62 9.17 -9.03
N LEU A 170 -13.50 9.81 -9.37
CA LEU A 170 -12.98 9.83 -10.74
C LEU A 170 -12.48 8.45 -11.19
N VAL A 171 -11.71 7.73 -10.37
CA VAL A 171 -11.24 6.35 -10.66
C VAL A 171 -12.42 5.41 -10.89
N PHE A 172 -13.36 5.32 -9.95
CA PHE A 172 -14.49 4.40 -10.07
C PHE A 172 -15.52 4.86 -11.10
N GLY A 173 -15.77 6.17 -11.25
CA GLY A 173 -16.63 6.71 -12.29
C GLY A 173 -16.09 6.42 -13.70
N TRP A 174 -14.77 6.55 -13.90
CA TRP A 174 -14.12 6.17 -15.15
C TRP A 174 -14.19 4.67 -15.40
N LEU A 175 -13.93 3.84 -14.38
CA LEU A 175 -14.06 2.37 -14.49
C LEU A 175 -15.51 1.93 -14.81
N PHE A 176 -16.53 2.59 -14.25
CA PHE A 176 -17.92 2.33 -14.61
C PHE A 176 -18.24 2.75 -16.05
N LEU A 177 -17.68 3.87 -16.53
CA LEU A 177 -17.83 4.30 -17.92
C LEU A 177 -17.18 3.33 -18.91
N THR A 178 -15.92 2.91 -18.68
CA THR A 178 -15.25 1.95 -19.57
C THR A 178 -15.82 0.55 -19.46
N ALA A 179 -16.38 0.17 -18.30
CA ALA A 179 -17.17 -1.06 -18.17
C ALA A 179 -18.47 -1.00 -18.98
N ALA A 180 -19.23 0.08 -18.91
CA ALA A 180 -20.48 0.24 -19.66
C ALA A 180 -20.28 0.24 -21.19
N LEU A 181 -19.11 0.70 -21.65
CA LEU A 181 -18.71 0.72 -23.07
C LEU A 181 -18.00 -0.57 -23.55
N SER A 182 -17.93 -1.62 -22.72
CA SER A 182 -17.18 -2.85 -23.03
C SER A 182 -18.00 -3.88 -23.82
N VAL A 183 -17.31 -4.92 -24.31
CA VAL A 183 -17.94 -6.06 -25.01
C VAL A 183 -18.81 -6.91 -24.07
N ASP A 184 -18.51 -6.92 -22.77
CA ASP A 184 -19.32 -7.53 -21.70
C ASP A 184 -19.61 -6.49 -20.60
N PRO A 185 -20.60 -5.60 -20.80
CA PRO A 185 -20.90 -4.56 -19.83
C PRO A 185 -21.33 -5.11 -18.47
N LEU A 186 -22.05 -6.23 -18.46
CA LEU A 186 -22.60 -6.81 -17.23
C LEU A 186 -21.51 -7.45 -16.37
N GLY A 187 -20.59 -8.22 -16.97
CA GLY A 187 -19.43 -8.76 -16.27
C GLY A 187 -18.43 -7.68 -15.87
N ALA A 188 -18.17 -6.69 -16.73
CA ALA A 188 -17.30 -5.57 -16.39
C ALA A 188 -17.85 -4.75 -15.20
N VAL A 189 -19.12 -4.36 -15.21
CA VAL A 189 -19.77 -3.62 -14.10
C VAL A 189 -19.76 -4.45 -12.82
N ARG A 190 -20.02 -5.77 -12.89
CA ARG A 190 -19.87 -6.69 -11.74
C ARG A 190 -18.45 -6.69 -11.16
N ARG A 191 -17.41 -6.70 -12.00
CA ARG A 191 -16.00 -6.63 -11.55
C ARG A 191 -15.68 -5.26 -10.92
N VAL A 192 -16.17 -4.15 -11.48
CA VAL A 192 -15.99 -2.80 -10.89
C VAL A 192 -16.67 -2.70 -9.53
N LEU A 193 -17.89 -3.24 -9.39
CA LEU A 193 -18.60 -3.33 -8.11
C LEU A 193 -17.79 -4.14 -7.07
N ILE A 194 -17.21 -5.29 -7.46
CA ILE A 194 -16.33 -6.06 -6.57
C ILE A 194 -15.09 -5.25 -6.17
N ALA A 195 -14.40 -4.60 -7.10
CA ALA A 195 -13.24 -3.76 -6.76
C ALA A 195 -13.61 -2.60 -5.81
N LEU A 196 -14.82 -2.05 -5.94
CA LEU A 196 -15.37 -1.06 -5.03
C LEU A 196 -15.66 -1.65 -3.63
N THR A 197 -16.19 -2.87 -3.52
CA THR A 197 -16.39 -3.53 -2.21
C THR A 197 -15.05 -3.75 -1.50
N VAL A 198 -14.00 -4.20 -2.19
CA VAL A 198 -12.65 -4.33 -1.61
C VAL A 198 -12.10 -2.99 -1.12
N CYS A 199 -12.32 -1.91 -1.87
CA CYS A 199 -11.88 -0.56 -1.50
C CYS A 199 -12.62 -0.01 -0.27
N ILE A 200 -13.94 -0.21 -0.18
CA ILE A 200 -14.75 0.11 1.00
C ILE A 200 -14.29 -0.71 2.20
N SER A 201 -14.11 -2.03 2.05
CA SER A 201 -13.61 -2.93 3.10
C SER A 201 -12.24 -2.49 3.62
N ALA A 202 -11.27 -2.25 2.74
CA ALA A 202 -9.92 -1.86 3.13
C ALA A 202 -9.86 -0.49 3.85
N SER A 203 -10.63 0.49 3.38
CA SER A 203 -10.73 1.79 4.06
C SER A 203 -11.42 1.70 5.43
N THR A 204 -12.39 0.80 5.58
CA THR A 204 -13.14 0.57 6.83
C THR A 204 -12.35 -0.27 7.84
N PHE A 205 -11.54 -1.22 7.37
CA PHE A 205 -10.84 -2.23 8.19
C PHE A 205 -10.02 -1.65 9.35
N LEU A 206 -9.29 -0.56 9.11
CA LEU A 206 -8.47 0.10 10.14
C LEU A 206 -9.30 0.81 11.24
N MET A 207 -10.58 1.11 10.97
CA MET A 207 -11.48 1.75 11.94
C MET A 207 -12.13 0.74 12.91
N LEU A 208 -12.04 -0.57 12.61
CA LEU A 208 -12.59 -1.63 13.45
C LEU A 208 -11.78 -1.86 14.74
N SER A 209 -10.48 -1.56 14.71
CA SER A 209 -9.59 -1.60 15.88
C SER A 209 -9.60 -0.27 16.64
N LYS A 210 -9.84 -0.27 17.95
CA LYS A 210 -9.86 0.93 18.81
C LYS A 210 -8.50 1.64 18.94
N GLY A 211 -7.38 1.02 18.56
CA GLY A 211 -6.03 1.61 18.64
C GLY A 211 -4.88 0.65 18.30
N GLU A 212 -3.65 1.16 18.23
CA GLU A 212 -2.46 0.48 17.68
C GLU A 212 -2.15 -0.87 18.37
N SER A 213 -2.27 -0.97 19.70
CA SER A 213 -2.02 -2.25 20.42
C SER A 213 -3.15 -3.28 20.25
N GLN A 214 -4.37 -2.86 19.89
CA GLN A 214 -5.42 -3.80 19.49
C GLN A 214 -5.19 -4.25 18.04
N PHE A 215 -4.86 -3.31 17.14
CA PHE A 215 -4.50 -3.63 15.76
C PHE A 215 -3.31 -4.61 15.70
N ALA A 216 -2.24 -4.38 16.47
CA ALA A 216 -1.08 -5.27 16.53
C ALA A 216 -1.43 -6.70 16.99
N ARG A 217 -2.31 -6.84 17.99
CA ARG A 217 -2.78 -8.15 18.46
C ARG A 217 -3.67 -8.86 17.45
N LEU A 218 -4.63 -8.15 16.83
CA LEU A 218 -5.56 -8.76 15.88
C LEU A 218 -4.90 -9.08 14.53
N ALA A 219 -4.16 -8.13 13.95
CA ALA A 219 -3.41 -8.35 12.71
C ALA A 219 -2.30 -9.37 12.90
N GLY A 220 -1.57 -9.31 14.03
CA GLY A 220 -0.54 -10.28 14.37
C GLY A 220 -1.12 -11.69 14.57
N GLY A 221 -2.18 -11.83 15.35
CA GLY A 221 -2.86 -13.11 15.56
C GLY A 221 -3.42 -13.72 14.27
N GLY A 222 -4.03 -12.89 13.41
CA GLY A 222 -4.50 -13.32 12.09
C GLY A 222 -3.35 -13.82 11.20
N VAL A 223 -2.25 -13.08 11.10
CA VAL A 223 -1.08 -13.49 10.30
C VAL A 223 -0.40 -14.74 10.86
N ILE A 224 -0.34 -14.89 12.19
CA ILE A 224 0.14 -16.13 12.84
C ILE A 224 -0.76 -17.32 12.50
N LEU A 225 -2.08 -17.14 12.51
CA LEU A 225 -3.04 -18.17 12.08
C LEU A 225 -2.83 -18.55 10.61
N ILE A 226 -2.63 -17.58 9.72
CA ILE A 226 -2.42 -17.82 8.28
C ILE A 226 -1.12 -18.59 8.01
N VAL A 227 -0.01 -18.19 8.66
CA VAL A 227 1.27 -18.92 8.57
C VAL A 227 1.13 -20.32 9.18
N GLY A 228 0.46 -20.44 10.33
CA GLY A 228 0.15 -21.71 10.98
C GLY A 228 -0.66 -22.66 10.09
N LEU A 229 -1.69 -22.17 9.39
CA LEU A 229 -2.49 -22.94 8.44
C LEU A 229 -1.66 -23.36 7.21
N CYS A 230 -0.74 -22.53 6.74
CA CYS A 230 0.18 -22.91 5.66
C CYS A 230 1.11 -24.06 6.09
N TYR A 231 1.65 -24.03 7.30
CA TYR A 231 2.44 -25.12 7.86
C TYR A 231 1.59 -26.38 8.14
N PHE A 232 0.38 -26.23 8.67
CA PHE A 232 -0.58 -27.32 8.86
C PHE A 232 -0.86 -28.04 7.53
N GLY A 233 -1.15 -27.28 6.47
CA GLY A 233 -1.35 -27.85 5.14
C GLY A 233 -0.15 -28.67 4.67
N VAL A 234 1.07 -28.13 4.78
CA VAL A 234 2.29 -28.83 4.37
C VAL A 234 2.56 -30.12 5.16
N LEU A 235 2.17 -30.16 6.44
CA LEU A 235 2.39 -31.31 7.32
C LEU A 235 1.30 -32.39 7.23
N PHE A 236 0.02 -31.99 7.08
CA PHE A 236 -1.14 -32.89 7.18
C PHE A 236 -1.92 -33.06 5.87
N LEU A 237 -1.78 -32.13 4.92
CA LEU A 237 -2.45 -32.13 3.61
C LEU A 237 -1.44 -31.88 2.45
N PRO A 238 -0.29 -32.58 2.38
CA PRO A 238 0.79 -32.24 1.45
C PRO A 238 0.39 -32.29 -0.03
N SER A 239 -0.57 -33.13 -0.40
CA SER A 239 -1.16 -33.18 -1.75
C SER A 239 -1.86 -31.88 -2.16
N LEU A 240 -2.44 -31.15 -1.20
CA LEU A 240 -3.16 -29.89 -1.43
C LEU A 240 -2.32 -28.64 -1.12
N ALA A 241 -1.28 -28.75 -0.29
CA ALA A 241 -0.46 -27.62 0.15
C ALA A 241 0.94 -27.53 -0.50
N ILE A 242 1.32 -28.55 -1.28
CA ILE A 242 2.52 -28.58 -2.11
C ILE A 242 2.05 -28.82 -3.55
N HIS A 243 2.63 -28.11 -4.52
CA HIS A 243 2.38 -28.34 -5.94
C HIS A 243 2.73 -29.77 -6.35
N GLN A 244 1.94 -30.34 -7.26
CA GLN A 244 2.04 -31.73 -7.72
C GLN A 244 2.33 -31.81 -9.22
N LEU A 245 2.86 -32.95 -9.67
CA LEU A 245 3.01 -33.24 -11.11
C LEU A 245 1.65 -33.38 -11.82
N THR A 246 0.55 -33.51 -11.07
CA THR A 246 -0.83 -33.58 -11.53
C THR A 246 -1.53 -32.21 -11.59
N ASP A 247 -0.85 -31.10 -11.30
CA ASP A 247 -1.45 -29.77 -11.36
C ASP A 247 -1.81 -29.37 -12.81
N PHE A 248 -3.04 -28.94 -13.03
CA PHE A 248 -3.63 -28.70 -14.36
C PHE A 248 -2.96 -27.56 -15.15
N LEU A 249 -2.43 -26.53 -14.46
CA LEU A 249 -1.85 -25.33 -15.09
C LEU A 249 -0.32 -25.28 -15.07
N GLU A 250 0.31 -25.78 -14.00
CA GLU A 250 1.74 -25.56 -13.76
C GLU A 250 2.48 -26.77 -13.14
N PRO A 251 2.45 -27.97 -13.76
CA PRO A 251 3.12 -29.16 -13.23
C PRO A 251 4.64 -28.99 -13.10
N GLN A 252 5.26 -28.03 -13.83
CA GLN A 252 6.65 -27.60 -13.68
C GLN A 252 6.97 -26.94 -12.31
N HIS A 253 6.02 -26.87 -11.39
CA HIS A 253 6.19 -26.33 -10.05
C HIS A 253 6.08 -27.38 -8.94
N ALA A 254 5.96 -28.68 -9.29
CA ALA A 254 5.93 -29.79 -8.36
C ALA A 254 6.98 -29.72 -7.24
N GLY A 255 6.58 -30.06 -6.01
CA GLY A 255 7.43 -30.00 -4.81
C GLY A 255 7.59 -28.60 -4.19
N ARG A 256 7.08 -27.53 -4.82
CA ARG A 256 7.07 -26.18 -4.24
C ARG A 256 5.88 -25.97 -3.32
N TRP A 257 6.11 -25.37 -2.16
CA TRP A 257 5.06 -25.13 -1.17
C TRP A 257 4.12 -23.99 -1.61
N LYS A 258 2.81 -24.22 -1.52
CA LYS A 258 1.74 -23.23 -1.76
C LYS A 258 0.81 -23.03 -0.54
N GLY A 259 0.91 -23.86 0.50
CA GLY A 259 0.18 -23.67 1.75
C GLY A 259 -1.33 -23.70 1.54
N ILE A 260 -2.04 -22.65 1.94
CA ILE A 260 -3.49 -22.51 1.74
C ILE A 260 -3.89 -22.01 0.34
N TYR A 261 -2.94 -21.49 -0.44
CA TYR A 261 -3.17 -20.75 -1.69
C TYR A 261 -3.11 -21.64 -2.94
N VAL A 262 -3.60 -21.09 -4.07
CA VAL A 262 -3.60 -21.80 -5.36
C VAL A 262 -2.19 -21.95 -5.93
N GLN A 263 -1.30 -20.97 -5.70
CA GLN A 263 0.01 -20.90 -6.35
C GLN A 263 1.12 -20.45 -5.38
N LYS A 264 2.33 -21.03 -5.53
CA LYS A 264 3.53 -20.68 -4.76
C LYS A 264 3.90 -19.18 -4.78
N ASN A 265 3.55 -18.46 -5.85
CA ASN A 265 3.94 -17.05 -6.05
C ASN A 265 3.14 -16.12 -5.12
N GLU A 266 1.82 -16.29 -5.07
CA GLU A 266 0.92 -15.62 -4.10
C GLU A 266 1.37 -15.91 -2.66
N THR A 267 1.66 -17.18 -2.38
CA THR A 267 2.17 -17.63 -1.08
C THR A 267 3.48 -16.93 -0.71
N GLY A 268 4.40 -16.77 -1.66
CA GLY A 268 5.65 -16.03 -1.46
C GLY A 268 5.43 -14.55 -1.13
N VAL A 269 4.44 -13.91 -1.76
CA VAL A 269 4.03 -12.53 -1.41
C VAL A 269 3.47 -12.48 0.02
N VAL A 270 2.58 -13.41 0.37
CA VAL A 270 2.00 -13.53 1.72
C VAL A 270 3.09 -13.66 2.78
N MET A 271 4.09 -14.52 2.57
CA MET A 271 5.19 -14.68 3.53
C MET A 271 6.07 -13.43 3.64
N ALA A 272 6.31 -12.70 2.54
CA ALA A 272 7.02 -11.42 2.60
C ALA A 272 6.23 -10.33 3.38
N LEU A 273 4.90 -10.26 3.19
CA LEU A 273 4.02 -9.40 3.98
C LEU A 273 4.02 -9.81 5.48
N SER A 274 3.99 -11.11 5.78
CA SER A 274 4.10 -11.64 7.14
C SER A 274 5.41 -11.26 7.83
N CYS A 275 6.53 -11.23 7.10
CA CYS A 275 7.80 -10.71 7.63
C CYS A 275 7.72 -9.22 7.99
N PHE A 276 7.09 -8.37 7.16
CA PHE A 276 6.91 -6.96 7.51
C PHE A 276 6.00 -6.76 8.74
N VAL A 277 4.93 -7.56 8.85
CA VAL A 277 4.08 -7.60 10.06
C VAL A 277 4.89 -8.04 11.28
N GLY A 278 5.70 -9.11 11.18
CA GLY A 278 6.57 -9.57 12.26
C GLY A 278 7.52 -8.49 12.77
N ILE A 279 8.18 -7.74 11.88
CA ILE A 279 9.06 -6.62 12.26
C ILE A 279 8.28 -5.51 12.99
N TYR A 280 7.02 -5.25 12.59
CA TYR A 280 6.13 -4.33 13.31
C TYR A 280 5.73 -4.87 14.70
N LEU A 281 5.39 -6.16 14.82
CA LEU A 281 5.06 -6.79 16.11
C LEU A 281 6.21 -6.70 17.12
N MET A 282 7.47 -6.73 16.67
CA MET A 282 8.64 -6.55 17.55
C MET A 282 8.65 -5.19 18.29
N SER A 283 7.98 -4.17 17.75
CA SER A 283 7.82 -2.86 18.39
C SER A 283 6.44 -2.64 19.02
N ALA A 284 5.37 -3.22 18.45
CA ALA A 284 3.99 -2.91 18.80
C ALA A 284 3.28 -3.94 19.69
N TRP A 285 3.84 -5.15 19.87
CA TRP A 285 3.24 -6.19 20.73
C TRP A 285 4.29 -7.04 21.48
N SER A 286 5.18 -7.75 20.79
CA SER A 286 6.18 -8.63 21.40
C SER A 286 7.35 -8.92 20.46
N ARG A 287 8.57 -8.74 20.97
CA ARG A 287 9.82 -9.08 20.26
C ARG A 287 9.90 -10.56 19.90
N VAL A 288 9.54 -11.44 20.84
CA VAL A 288 9.61 -12.89 20.64
C VAL A 288 8.63 -13.35 19.56
N ILE A 289 7.38 -12.90 19.63
CA ILE A 289 6.35 -13.23 18.63
C ILE A 289 6.76 -12.71 17.24
N GLY A 290 7.26 -11.46 17.16
CA GLY A 290 7.73 -10.88 15.90
C GLY A 290 8.89 -11.64 15.28
N VAL A 291 9.91 -12.02 16.07
CA VAL A 291 11.07 -12.82 15.59
C VAL A 291 10.66 -14.21 15.14
N LEU A 292 9.82 -14.92 15.92
CA LEU A 292 9.32 -16.25 15.54
C LEU A 292 8.49 -16.19 14.24
N LEU A 293 7.64 -15.17 14.08
CA LEU A 293 6.86 -14.98 12.86
C LEU A 293 7.74 -14.69 11.63
N ILE A 294 8.79 -13.86 11.78
CA ILE A 294 9.78 -13.63 10.70
C ILE A 294 10.48 -14.94 10.34
N ALA A 295 10.97 -15.70 11.33
CA ALA A 295 11.68 -16.95 11.10
C ALA A 295 10.81 -17.98 10.35
N ALA A 296 9.58 -18.21 10.83
CA ALA A 296 8.61 -19.11 10.19
C ALA A 296 8.26 -18.64 8.76
N SER A 297 8.02 -17.35 8.56
CA SER A 297 7.67 -16.80 7.25
C SER A 297 8.84 -16.89 6.25
N CYS A 298 10.07 -16.58 6.67
CA CYS A 298 11.28 -16.73 5.84
C CYS A 298 11.55 -18.19 5.46
N LEU A 299 11.41 -19.12 6.41
CA LEU A 299 11.59 -20.55 6.13
C LEU A 299 10.56 -21.06 5.11
N PHE A 300 9.29 -20.67 5.25
CA PHE A 300 8.25 -21.01 4.27
C PHE A 300 8.52 -20.37 2.90
N LEU A 301 8.88 -19.09 2.86
CA LEU A 301 9.21 -18.34 1.64
C LEU A 301 10.31 -19.03 0.82
N LEU A 302 11.38 -19.50 1.47
CA LEU A 302 12.46 -20.25 0.80
C LEU A 302 11.95 -21.55 0.15
N LYS A 303 10.97 -22.24 0.77
CA LYS A 303 10.35 -23.46 0.23
C LYS A 303 9.36 -23.19 -0.92
N THR A 304 8.72 -22.03 -0.96
CA THR A 304 7.89 -21.63 -2.14
C THR A 304 8.72 -21.51 -3.42
N GLY A 305 9.99 -21.12 -3.32
CA GLY A 305 10.80 -20.79 -4.50
C GLY A 305 10.31 -19.57 -5.29
N ALA A 306 9.53 -18.68 -4.69
CA ALA A 306 9.03 -17.44 -5.29
C ALA A 306 10.15 -16.39 -5.42
N LYS A 307 11.01 -16.56 -6.45
CA LYS A 307 12.22 -15.72 -6.73
C LYS A 307 11.99 -14.22 -6.48
N THR A 308 10.92 -13.67 -7.06
CA THR A 308 10.52 -12.26 -6.95
C THR A 308 10.36 -11.82 -5.49
N SER A 309 9.48 -12.49 -4.74
CA SER A 309 9.18 -12.17 -3.34
C SER A 309 10.40 -12.35 -2.43
N THR A 310 11.22 -13.38 -2.67
CA THR A 310 12.46 -13.63 -1.92
C THR A 310 13.51 -12.54 -2.15
N ALA A 311 13.67 -12.04 -3.38
CA ALA A 311 14.59 -10.94 -3.68
C ALA A 311 14.05 -9.57 -3.19
N MET A 312 12.74 -9.34 -3.31
CA MET A 312 12.10 -8.10 -2.90
C MET A 312 12.04 -7.90 -1.39
N LEU A 313 11.92 -8.96 -0.57
CA LEU A 313 11.84 -8.85 0.89
C LEU A 313 13.02 -8.04 1.50
N PRO A 314 14.31 -8.41 1.30
CA PRO A 314 15.43 -7.62 1.78
C PRO A 314 15.59 -6.29 1.03
N GLY A 315 15.30 -6.27 -0.28
CA GLY A 315 15.38 -5.05 -1.10
C GLY A 315 14.46 -3.93 -0.59
N ILE A 316 13.18 -4.24 -0.32
CA ILE A 316 12.19 -3.30 0.21
C ILE A 316 12.48 -2.96 1.68
N PHE A 317 13.03 -3.88 2.47
CA PHE A 317 13.49 -3.56 3.82
C PHE A 317 14.58 -2.48 3.80
N LEU A 318 15.65 -2.67 3.02
CA LEU A 318 16.72 -1.68 2.84
C LEU A 318 16.18 -0.37 2.24
N LEU A 319 15.36 -0.47 1.18
CA LEU A 319 14.76 0.69 0.53
C LEU A 319 13.93 1.52 1.52
N SER A 320 13.17 0.88 2.42
CA SER A 320 12.39 1.60 3.44
C SER A 320 13.26 2.43 4.38
N ILE A 321 14.47 1.96 4.74
CA ILE A 321 15.42 2.71 5.56
C ILE A 321 15.91 3.96 4.82
N PHE A 322 16.27 3.84 3.54
CA PHE A 322 16.64 5.00 2.73
C PHE A 322 15.46 5.96 2.51
N PHE A 323 14.24 5.44 2.35
CA PHE A 323 13.01 6.22 2.20
C PHE A 323 12.67 7.04 3.45
N GLU A 324 12.95 6.50 4.64
CA GLU A 324 12.90 7.24 5.91
C GLU A 324 14.01 8.30 6.00
N ARG A 325 15.24 7.92 5.65
CA ARG A 325 16.45 8.74 5.87
C ARG A 325 16.58 9.92 4.91
N TRP A 326 16.17 9.78 3.65
CA TRP A 326 16.42 10.75 2.58
C TRP A 326 15.14 11.07 1.78
N ARG A 327 14.40 12.11 2.21
CA ARG A 327 13.13 12.51 1.60
C ARG A 327 13.19 12.80 0.09
N TRP A 328 14.34 13.28 -0.39
CA TRP A 328 14.53 13.65 -1.80
C TRP A 328 14.55 12.45 -2.75
N ILE A 329 14.92 11.24 -2.30
CA ILE A 329 14.94 10.05 -3.17
C ILE A 329 13.54 9.55 -3.49
N ARG A 330 12.51 9.94 -2.72
CA ARG A 330 11.21 9.27 -2.73
C ARG A 330 10.47 9.35 -4.06
N VAL A 331 10.48 10.52 -4.69
CA VAL A 331 9.84 10.72 -6.01
C VAL A 331 10.64 10.00 -7.11
N PRO A 332 11.98 10.15 -7.22
CA PRO A 332 12.81 9.34 -8.12
C PRO A 332 12.66 7.82 -7.95
N VAL A 333 12.66 7.31 -6.70
CA VAL A 333 12.52 5.87 -6.42
C VAL A 333 11.15 5.36 -6.83
N VAL A 334 10.08 6.11 -6.59
CA VAL A 334 8.72 5.64 -6.89
C VAL A 334 8.38 5.78 -8.37
N PHE A 335 8.54 6.95 -8.97
CA PHE A 335 8.21 7.14 -10.39
C PHE A 335 9.31 6.61 -11.31
N GLY A 336 10.57 6.96 -11.04
CA GLY A 336 11.71 6.49 -11.82
C GLY A 336 11.98 5.00 -11.61
N GLY A 337 11.81 4.47 -10.39
CA GLY A 337 11.96 3.03 -10.14
C GLY A 337 10.86 2.18 -10.77
N VAL A 338 9.58 2.55 -10.61
CA VAL A 338 8.46 1.86 -11.30
C VAL A 338 8.61 2.00 -12.82
N GLY A 339 8.94 3.19 -13.32
CA GLY A 339 9.18 3.42 -14.75
C GLY A 339 10.34 2.59 -15.31
N LEU A 340 11.48 2.55 -14.62
CA LEU A 340 12.65 1.77 -15.01
C LEU A 340 12.38 0.26 -14.95
N LEU A 341 11.63 -0.24 -13.96
CA LEU A 341 11.28 -1.65 -13.87
C LEU A 341 10.35 -2.05 -15.04
N ASN A 342 9.30 -1.26 -15.31
CA ASN A 342 8.43 -1.50 -16.47
C ASN A 342 9.18 -1.36 -17.81
N LEU A 343 10.13 -0.44 -17.93
CA LEU A 343 10.99 -0.32 -19.11
C LEU A 343 11.88 -1.57 -19.27
N ALA A 344 12.49 -2.04 -18.18
CA ALA A 344 13.35 -3.24 -18.17
C ALA A 344 12.58 -4.58 -18.33
N THR A 345 11.25 -4.59 -18.21
CA THR A 345 10.41 -5.77 -18.45
C THR A 345 9.58 -5.62 -19.72
N VAL A 346 8.53 -4.80 -19.69
CA VAL A 346 7.60 -4.54 -20.79
C VAL A 346 8.31 -3.84 -21.96
N GLY A 347 9.24 -2.93 -21.69
CA GLY A 347 10.02 -2.27 -22.73
C GLY A 347 11.00 -3.19 -23.46
N VAL A 348 11.52 -4.25 -22.81
CA VAL A 348 12.45 -5.21 -23.44
C VAL A 348 11.75 -6.08 -24.51
N SER A 349 10.45 -6.35 -24.38
CA SER A 349 9.73 -7.14 -25.38
C SER A 349 9.55 -6.40 -26.72
N THR A 350 9.46 -5.07 -26.68
CA THR A 350 9.20 -4.21 -27.85
C THR A 350 10.44 -3.45 -28.35
N ILE A 351 11.24 -2.86 -27.46
CA ILE A 351 12.37 -1.97 -27.82
C ILE A 351 13.62 -2.81 -28.13
N ALA A 352 13.97 -2.95 -29.41
CA ALA A 352 15.10 -3.78 -29.84
C ALA A 352 16.47 -3.39 -29.23
N PRO A 353 16.91 -2.11 -29.22
CA PRO A 353 18.17 -1.74 -28.59
C PRO A 353 18.22 -2.04 -27.08
N LEU A 354 17.09 -1.94 -26.38
CA LEU A 354 17.02 -2.26 -24.95
C LEU A 354 17.15 -3.76 -24.69
N ARG A 355 16.57 -4.59 -25.58
CA ARG A 355 16.75 -6.04 -25.56
C ARG A 355 18.20 -6.44 -25.81
N GLU A 356 18.88 -5.80 -26.76
CA GLU A 356 20.31 -6.03 -27.02
C GLU A 356 21.18 -5.66 -25.81
N ILE A 357 20.91 -4.52 -25.17
CA ILE A 357 21.59 -4.08 -23.93
C ILE A 357 21.40 -5.11 -22.80
N VAL A 358 20.18 -5.63 -22.59
CA VAL A 358 19.93 -6.62 -21.53
C VAL A 358 20.54 -7.98 -21.87
N ALA A 359 20.47 -8.43 -23.13
CA ALA A 359 21.10 -9.68 -23.58
C ALA A 359 22.63 -9.66 -23.38
N ALA A 360 23.26 -8.50 -23.62
CA ALA A 360 24.69 -8.30 -23.39
C ALA A 360 25.11 -8.44 -21.90
N THR A 361 24.16 -8.42 -20.94
CA THR A 361 24.46 -8.68 -19.52
C THR A 361 24.51 -10.18 -19.16
N GLY A 362 24.25 -11.08 -20.12
CA GLY A 362 24.14 -12.53 -19.87
C GLY A 362 22.83 -12.94 -19.19
N ILE A 363 21.90 -12.00 -18.98
CA ILE A 363 20.51 -12.31 -18.67
C ILE A 363 19.85 -12.82 -19.95
N ASP A 364 19.27 -14.01 -19.89
CA ASP A 364 18.44 -14.54 -20.98
C ASP A 364 17.22 -13.62 -21.19
N THR A 365 17.27 -12.80 -22.24
CA THR A 365 16.16 -11.93 -22.65
C THR A 365 14.96 -12.70 -23.18
N THR A 366 15.13 -14.00 -23.45
CA THR A 366 14.05 -14.92 -23.79
C THR A 366 13.29 -15.29 -22.52
N TYR A 367 12.65 -14.29 -21.91
CA TYR A 367 11.45 -14.46 -21.09
C TYR A 367 10.30 -14.95 -22.00
N THR A 368 10.45 -16.20 -22.49
CA THR A 368 9.69 -16.87 -23.57
C THR A 368 8.18 -16.85 -23.37
N ALA A 369 7.72 -16.65 -22.13
CA ALA A 369 6.32 -16.41 -21.82
C ALA A 369 5.96 -14.90 -21.90
N ARG A 370 6.39 -14.09 -20.94
CA ARG A 370 5.76 -12.77 -20.71
C ARG A 370 5.99 -11.76 -21.84
N ALA A 371 7.03 -11.93 -22.68
CA ALA A 371 7.30 -11.02 -23.79
C ALA A 371 6.14 -10.93 -24.80
N ASP A 372 5.53 -12.05 -25.18
CA ASP A 372 4.47 -12.07 -26.20
C ASP A 372 3.09 -11.67 -25.64
N ILE A 373 2.85 -11.94 -24.35
CA ILE A 373 1.70 -11.38 -23.61
C ILE A 373 1.78 -9.84 -23.64
N TRP A 374 2.95 -9.27 -23.36
CA TRP A 374 3.13 -7.81 -23.34
C TRP A 374 3.02 -7.16 -24.73
N ARG A 375 3.49 -7.82 -25.79
CA ARG A 375 3.27 -7.35 -27.17
C ARG A 375 1.77 -7.28 -27.49
N LEU A 376 1.07 -8.40 -27.32
CA LEU A 376 -0.38 -8.51 -27.55
C LEU A 376 -1.17 -7.46 -26.75
N ALA A 377 -0.81 -7.24 -25.47
CA ALA A 377 -1.46 -6.24 -24.63
C ALA A 377 -1.16 -4.80 -25.07
N LEU A 378 0.06 -4.50 -25.53
CA LEU A 378 0.41 -3.16 -26.04
C LEU A 378 -0.25 -2.85 -27.39
N ASP A 379 -0.31 -3.83 -28.29
CA ASP A 379 -1.01 -3.71 -29.58
C ASP A 379 -2.53 -3.49 -29.37
N ALA A 380 -3.09 -4.13 -28.34
CA ALA A 380 -4.48 -3.91 -27.90
C ALA A 380 -4.68 -2.51 -27.29
N ILE A 381 -3.78 -2.06 -26.40
CA ILE A 381 -3.80 -0.69 -25.84
C ILE A 381 -3.71 0.37 -26.96
N ALA A 382 -2.93 0.11 -28.02
CA ALA A 382 -2.81 1.01 -29.16
C ALA A 382 -4.10 1.13 -29.99
N GLN A 383 -4.94 0.08 -30.02
CA GLN A 383 -6.24 0.09 -30.70
C GLN A 383 -7.31 0.86 -29.90
N HIS A 384 -7.33 0.73 -28.57
CA HIS A 384 -8.31 1.39 -27.70
C HIS A 384 -7.67 2.27 -26.60
N PRO A 385 -6.86 3.29 -26.96
CA PRO A 385 -6.01 4.01 -26.00
C PRO A 385 -6.79 4.89 -25.00
N ILE A 386 -8.03 5.27 -25.32
CA ILE A 386 -8.85 6.12 -24.44
C ILE A 386 -9.67 5.28 -23.46
N THR A 387 -10.43 4.30 -23.92
CA THR A 387 -11.34 3.51 -23.06
C THR A 387 -10.73 2.21 -22.54
N GLY A 388 -9.72 1.67 -23.23
CA GLY A 388 -9.42 0.24 -23.15
C GLY A 388 -10.60 -0.62 -23.62
N TYR A 389 -10.58 -1.90 -23.24
CA TYR A 389 -11.63 -2.89 -23.55
C TYR A 389 -12.66 -3.05 -22.42
N GLY A 390 -12.53 -2.28 -21.33
CA GLY A 390 -13.33 -2.42 -20.12
C GLY A 390 -12.85 -3.52 -19.17
N PHE A 391 -13.23 -3.41 -17.90
CA PHE A 391 -12.55 -4.15 -16.82
C PHE A 391 -12.77 -5.66 -16.89
N GLY A 392 -11.68 -6.39 -17.10
CA GLY A 392 -11.60 -7.85 -17.20
C GLY A 392 -12.21 -8.43 -18.48
N SER A 393 -12.48 -7.61 -19.50
CA SER A 393 -13.23 -8.01 -20.70
C SER A 393 -12.36 -8.29 -21.94
N PHE A 394 -11.02 -8.31 -21.78
CA PHE A 394 -10.07 -8.67 -22.85
C PHE A 394 -9.55 -10.10 -22.73
N TRP A 395 -8.87 -10.44 -21.62
CA TRP A 395 -8.34 -11.79 -21.39
C TRP A 395 -9.47 -12.82 -21.31
N GLY A 396 -9.39 -13.85 -22.17
CA GLY A 396 -10.42 -14.88 -22.29
C GLY A 396 -11.68 -14.49 -23.06
N ALA A 397 -11.74 -13.31 -23.71
CA ALA A 397 -12.85 -12.94 -24.59
C ALA A 397 -12.93 -13.87 -25.82
N GLU A 398 -14.13 -14.21 -26.29
CA GLU A 398 -14.31 -15.12 -27.43
C GLU A 398 -13.66 -14.61 -28.73
N SER A 399 -13.58 -13.29 -28.93
CA SER A 399 -12.85 -12.69 -30.07
C SER A 399 -11.35 -12.97 -30.03
N LEU A 400 -10.75 -13.06 -28.84
CA LEU A 400 -9.35 -13.48 -28.66
C LEU A 400 -9.24 -15.00 -28.78
N VAL A 401 -10.09 -15.71 -28.04
CA VAL A 401 -10.06 -17.17 -27.86
C VAL A 401 -10.50 -17.94 -29.10
N ASN A 402 -11.26 -17.35 -30.04
CA ASN A 402 -11.66 -18.00 -31.30
C ASN A 402 -10.95 -17.40 -32.52
N SER A 403 -9.92 -16.57 -32.32
CA SER A 403 -9.04 -16.11 -33.42
C SER A 403 -8.09 -17.22 -33.88
N ASP A 404 -7.70 -17.19 -35.15
CA ASP A 404 -6.64 -18.06 -35.71
C ASP A 404 -5.30 -17.92 -34.97
N MET A 405 -5.12 -16.82 -34.23
CA MET A 405 -3.96 -16.59 -33.38
C MET A 405 -3.82 -17.61 -32.24
N ARG A 406 -4.88 -18.34 -31.85
CA ARG A 406 -4.87 -19.33 -30.76
C ARG A 406 -4.03 -20.58 -31.04
N THR A 407 -3.81 -20.93 -32.31
CA THR A 407 -2.92 -22.04 -32.71
C THR A 407 -1.47 -21.56 -32.88
N LEU A 408 -1.26 -20.27 -33.14
CA LEU A 408 0.06 -19.68 -33.44
C LEU A 408 0.72 -19.00 -32.23
N ASN A 409 -0.06 -18.47 -31.30
CA ASN A 409 0.43 -17.76 -30.12
C ASN A 409 -0.24 -18.26 -28.84
N TRP A 410 0.53 -18.95 -28.01
CA TRP A 410 0.08 -19.46 -26.71
C TRP A 410 -0.31 -18.35 -25.72
N ALA A 411 0.14 -17.10 -25.91
CA ALA A 411 -0.21 -15.94 -25.08
C ALA A 411 -1.71 -15.62 -25.07
N VAL A 412 -2.46 -16.09 -26.09
CA VAL A 412 -3.94 -16.03 -26.12
C VAL A 412 -4.59 -16.80 -24.95
N ARG A 413 -3.84 -17.69 -24.29
CA ARG A 413 -4.26 -18.44 -23.09
C ARG A 413 -3.98 -17.71 -21.78
N ALA A 414 -3.40 -16.51 -21.81
CA ALA A 414 -3.15 -15.71 -20.61
C ALA A 414 -4.46 -15.21 -19.97
N VAL A 415 -4.47 -15.14 -18.64
CA VAL A 415 -5.63 -14.67 -17.84
C VAL A 415 -5.47 -13.24 -17.34
N ASP A 416 -4.23 -12.73 -17.35
CA ASP A 416 -3.83 -11.37 -17.02
C ASP A 416 -2.50 -11.03 -17.71
N ALA A 417 -2.09 -9.76 -17.70
CA ALA A 417 -0.86 -9.29 -18.35
C ALA A 417 0.42 -9.60 -17.55
N HIS A 418 0.34 -10.23 -16.37
CA HIS A 418 1.39 -10.27 -15.35
C HIS A 418 2.06 -8.90 -15.10
N ASN A 419 1.26 -7.83 -15.16
CA ASN A 419 1.67 -6.46 -14.92
C ASN A 419 0.42 -5.59 -14.72
N ALA A 420 0.25 -5.06 -13.51
CA ALA A 420 -0.95 -4.33 -13.13
C ALA A 420 -1.06 -2.94 -13.79
N TYR A 421 0.04 -2.38 -14.32
CA TYR A 421 0.02 -1.12 -15.07
C TYR A 421 -0.41 -1.33 -16.52
N VAL A 422 0.07 -2.41 -17.17
CA VAL A 422 -0.39 -2.83 -18.49
C VAL A 422 -1.87 -3.20 -18.43
N ASP A 423 -2.30 -4.00 -17.45
CA ASP A 423 -3.72 -4.30 -17.25
C ASP A 423 -4.55 -3.04 -16.94
N ALA A 424 -4.06 -2.08 -16.15
CA ALA A 424 -4.80 -0.82 -15.93
C ALA A 424 -5.03 -0.03 -17.23
N ALA A 425 -4.02 0.04 -18.11
CA ALA A 425 -4.13 0.69 -19.41
C ALA A 425 -5.04 -0.10 -20.38
N MET A 426 -4.97 -1.42 -20.40
CA MET A 426 -5.79 -2.26 -21.27
C MET A 426 -7.28 -2.32 -20.84
N ASN A 427 -7.55 -2.26 -19.53
CA ASN A 427 -8.90 -2.31 -18.96
C ASN A 427 -9.63 -0.95 -18.94
N ALA A 428 -8.89 0.17 -18.93
CA ALA A 428 -9.47 1.50 -18.72
C ALA A 428 -8.78 2.64 -19.51
N GLY A 429 -7.94 2.29 -20.50
CA GLY A 429 -7.17 3.23 -21.31
C GLY A 429 -6.07 3.97 -20.55
N ILE A 430 -5.34 4.81 -21.28
CA ILE A 430 -4.34 5.72 -20.72
C ILE A 430 -4.94 6.67 -19.66
N PRO A 431 -6.17 7.23 -19.79
CA PRO A 431 -6.79 8.02 -18.72
C PRO A 431 -7.00 7.20 -17.43
N GLY A 432 -7.43 5.94 -17.54
CA GLY A 432 -7.57 5.04 -16.39
C GLY A 432 -6.23 4.71 -15.73
N LEU A 433 -5.19 4.45 -16.52
CA LEU A 433 -3.82 4.29 -16.02
C LEU A 433 -3.32 5.54 -15.28
N ILE A 434 -3.55 6.75 -15.82
CA ILE A 434 -3.15 8.01 -15.18
C ILE A 434 -3.86 8.18 -13.83
N LEU A 435 -5.17 7.96 -13.77
CA LEU A 435 -5.94 8.01 -12.52
C LEU A 435 -5.43 6.98 -11.49
N MET A 436 -5.13 5.75 -11.93
CA MET A 436 -4.54 4.72 -11.09
C MET A 436 -3.13 5.09 -10.61
N VAL A 437 -2.27 5.68 -11.44
CA VAL A 437 -0.93 6.15 -11.05
C VAL A 437 -0.99 7.30 -10.04
N ILE A 438 -1.91 8.25 -10.20
CA ILE A 438 -2.12 9.34 -9.23
C ILE A 438 -2.63 8.78 -7.89
N TRP A 439 -3.51 7.78 -7.91
CA TRP A 439 -4.02 7.14 -6.69
C TRP A 439 -2.96 6.26 -6.00
N VAL A 440 -2.25 5.41 -6.76
CA VAL A 440 -1.32 4.40 -6.23
C VAL A 440 0.06 4.96 -5.90
N LEU A 441 0.59 5.88 -6.70
CA LEU A 441 1.95 6.43 -6.51
C LEU A 441 1.94 7.83 -5.88
N ALA A 442 1.20 8.77 -6.46
CA ALA A 442 1.26 10.18 -6.01
C ALA A 442 0.58 10.40 -4.64
N THR A 443 -0.55 9.75 -4.38
CA THR A 443 -1.32 9.96 -3.14
C THR A 443 -0.58 9.48 -1.89
N PRO A 444 0.05 8.29 -1.84
CA PRO A 444 0.84 7.87 -0.68
C PRO A 444 2.11 8.71 -0.47
N LEU A 445 2.76 9.17 -1.55
CA LEU A 445 3.86 10.14 -1.46
C LEU A 445 3.43 11.45 -0.78
N LYS A 446 2.27 12.01 -1.18
CA LYS A 446 1.67 13.20 -0.55
C LYS A 446 1.35 12.95 0.93
N ASN A 447 0.80 11.79 1.27
CA ASN A 447 0.51 11.42 2.66
C ASN A 447 1.80 11.32 3.49
N LEU A 448 2.86 10.69 2.96
CA LEU A 448 4.17 10.57 3.63
C LEU A 448 4.84 11.93 3.88
N ALA A 449 4.70 12.89 2.95
CA ALA A 449 5.18 14.25 3.15
C ALA A 449 4.43 14.98 4.29
N ALA A 450 3.11 14.79 4.41
CA ALA A 450 2.32 15.33 5.51
C ALA A 450 2.66 14.67 6.87
N ILE A 451 2.86 13.35 6.91
CA ILE A 451 3.32 12.62 8.10
C ILE A 451 4.67 13.17 8.59
N ASP A 452 5.59 13.44 7.67
CA ASP A 452 6.91 14.01 7.97
C ASP A 452 6.82 15.43 8.53
N ALA A 453 5.98 16.29 7.94
CA ALA A 453 5.73 17.64 8.45
C ALA A 453 5.12 17.60 9.86
N ALA A 454 4.25 16.63 10.14
CA ALA A 454 3.67 16.36 11.46
C ALA A 454 4.63 15.62 12.42
N LYS A 455 5.81 15.18 11.96
CA LYS A 455 6.77 14.31 12.69
C LYS A 455 6.16 12.99 13.21
N ASN A 456 5.08 12.50 12.60
CA ASN A 456 4.26 11.37 13.09
C ASN A 456 4.76 9.99 12.58
N PHE A 457 6.05 9.69 12.73
CA PHE A 457 6.66 8.49 12.13
C PHE A 457 6.67 7.27 13.06
N THR A 458 5.52 6.58 13.14
CA THR A 458 5.27 5.43 14.03
C THR A 458 5.73 4.08 13.45
N PRO A 459 5.82 3.01 14.28
CA PRO A 459 5.99 1.63 13.78
C PRO A 459 4.89 1.21 12.81
N LEU A 460 3.64 1.63 13.04
CA LEU A 460 2.53 1.38 12.12
C LEU A 460 2.71 2.09 10.76
N THR A 461 3.21 3.32 10.73
CA THR A 461 3.60 4.00 9.49
C THR A 461 4.68 3.22 8.73
N ARG A 462 5.66 2.62 9.43
CA ARG A 462 6.69 1.74 8.80
C ARG A 462 6.10 0.50 8.17
N LEU A 463 5.10 -0.13 8.82
CA LEU A 463 4.40 -1.29 8.26
C LEU A 463 3.72 -0.92 6.93
N PHE A 464 2.91 0.14 6.93
CA PHE A 464 2.21 0.58 5.73
C PHE A 464 3.15 1.04 4.61
N LEU A 465 4.26 1.73 4.95
CA LEU A 465 5.30 2.11 3.98
C LEU A 465 5.88 0.87 3.27
N ARG A 466 6.23 -0.19 4.03
CA ARG A 466 6.83 -1.41 3.48
C ARG A 466 5.85 -2.22 2.63
N ILE A 467 4.61 -2.37 3.09
CA ILE A 467 3.55 -3.04 2.32
C ILE A 467 3.33 -2.29 0.99
N TRP A 468 3.14 -0.97 1.03
CA TRP A 468 2.93 -0.17 -0.19
C TRP A 468 4.14 -0.23 -1.14
N LEU A 469 5.37 -0.03 -0.65
CA LEU A 469 6.58 -0.14 -1.48
C LEU A 469 6.69 -1.53 -2.12
N PHE A 470 6.45 -2.61 -1.36
CA PHE A 470 6.46 -3.96 -1.90
C PHE A 470 5.39 -4.14 -2.99
N SER A 471 4.16 -3.68 -2.75
CA SER A 471 3.07 -3.80 -3.72
C SER A 471 3.32 -3.03 -5.02
N ILE A 472 3.85 -1.80 -5.00
CA ILE A 472 4.06 -1.03 -6.25
C ILE A 472 5.16 -1.62 -7.14
N PHE A 473 6.20 -2.23 -6.57
CA PHE A 473 7.22 -2.94 -7.36
C PHE A 473 6.73 -4.32 -7.81
N LEU A 474 5.92 -5.01 -7.00
CA LEU A 474 5.26 -6.27 -7.39
C LEU A 474 4.28 -6.05 -8.55
N ALA A 475 3.57 -4.92 -8.56
CA ALA A 475 2.64 -4.54 -9.63
C ALA A 475 3.30 -4.40 -11.02
N CYS A 476 4.62 -4.24 -11.09
CA CYS A 476 5.38 -4.24 -12.34
C CYS A 476 5.67 -5.65 -12.89
N LEU A 477 5.31 -6.69 -12.11
CA LEU A 477 5.65 -8.09 -12.35
C LEU A 477 4.47 -9.06 -12.17
N GLU A 478 3.37 -8.66 -11.53
CA GLU A 478 2.13 -9.44 -11.38
C GLU A 478 0.90 -8.50 -11.38
N SER A 479 -0.25 -8.99 -11.86
CA SER A 479 -1.46 -8.18 -12.05
C SER A 479 -2.33 -8.05 -10.79
N ILE A 480 -1.84 -7.26 -9.83
CA ILE A 480 -2.44 -7.12 -8.49
C ILE A 480 -3.47 -5.99 -8.33
N PHE A 481 -3.65 -5.10 -9.31
CA PHE A 481 -4.56 -3.96 -9.17
C PHE A 481 -6.02 -4.36 -9.37
N LEU A 482 -6.90 -3.80 -8.53
CA LEU A 482 -8.36 -4.05 -8.55
C LEU A 482 -8.74 -5.54 -8.42
N ALA A 483 -7.83 -6.40 -7.94
CA ALA A 483 -8.02 -7.84 -7.88
C ALA A 483 -9.30 -8.23 -7.10
N ARG A 484 -10.06 -9.17 -7.67
CA ARG A 484 -11.39 -9.60 -7.16
C ARG A 484 -11.34 -10.24 -5.77
N SER A 485 -10.20 -10.80 -5.40
CA SER A 485 -10.01 -11.65 -4.22
C SER A 485 -8.51 -11.71 -3.85
N GLY A 486 -8.21 -12.27 -2.68
CA GLY A 486 -6.85 -12.51 -2.21
C GLY A 486 -6.24 -11.35 -1.41
N PRO A 487 -5.11 -11.60 -0.72
CA PRO A 487 -4.58 -10.69 0.30
C PRO A 487 -3.89 -9.45 -0.28
N ILE A 488 -3.35 -9.54 -1.49
CA ILE A 488 -2.36 -8.57 -2.00
C ILE A 488 -2.99 -7.19 -2.24
N TRP A 489 -4.07 -7.11 -3.04
CA TRP A 489 -4.76 -5.83 -3.29
C TRP A 489 -5.40 -5.26 -2.02
N PHE A 490 -6.02 -6.11 -1.20
CA PHE A 490 -6.63 -5.69 0.06
C PHE A 490 -5.60 -5.08 1.03
N THR A 491 -4.45 -5.73 1.25
CA THR A 491 -3.39 -5.22 2.14
C THR A 491 -2.73 -3.96 1.59
N MET A 492 -2.54 -3.87 0.27
CA MET A 492 -2.08 -2.65 -0.41
C MET A 492 -3.03 -1.47 -0.16
N MET A 493 -4.35 -1.69 -0.30
CA MET A 493 -5.37 -0.69 -0.01
C MET A 493 -5.38 -0.30 1.47
N VAL A 494 -5.31 -1.27 2.38
CA VAL A 494 -5.20 -1.02 3.83
C VAL A 494 -3.97 -0.16 4.15
N ALA A 495 -2.83 -0.42 3.51
CA ALA A 495 -1.62 0.39 3.67
C ALA A 495 -1.78 1.82 3.11
N MET A 496 -2.36 1.98 1.92
CA MET A 496 -2.58 3.29 1.30
C MET A 496 -3.57 4.15 2.10
N PHE A 497 -4.68 3.58 2.56
CA PHE A 497 -5.62 4.28 3.47
C PHE A 497 -4.98 4.53 4.84
N GLY A 498 -4.19 3.59 5.37
CA GLY A 498 -3.46 3.74 6.63
C GLY A 498 -2.48 4.92 6.63
N LEU A 499 -1.70 5.09 5.56
CA LEU A 499 -0.88 6.29 5.34
C LEU A 499 -1.75 7.55 5.22
N GLY A 500 -2.90 7.47 4.54
CA GLY A 500 -3.88 8.55 4.47
C GLY A 500 -4.46 8.97 5.81
N TYR A 501 -4.64 8.03 6.74
CA TYR A 501 -5.13 8.30 8.10
C TYR A 501 -4.02 8.88 8.98
N GLN A 502 -2.82 8.29 8.99
CA GLN A 502 -1.65 8.81 9.73
C GLN A 502 -1.25 10.24 9.31
N ALA A 503 -1.55 10.63 8.07
CA ALA A 503 -1.31 11.97 7.53
C ALA A 503 -2.34 13.02 7.97
N ARG A 504 -3.54 12.61 8.39
CA ARG A 504 -4.68 13.51 8.67
C ARG A 504 -5.11 13.52 10.13
N TYR A 505 -4.96 12.40 10.82
CA TYR A 505 -5.41 12.18 12.18
C TYR A 505 -4.22 11.73 13.02
N ARG A 506 -3.88 12.49 14.07
CA ARG A 506 -2.88 12.06 15.04
C ARG A 506 -3.44 10.87 15.82
N ILE A 507 -2.66 9.81 15.98
CA ILE A 507 -2.93 8.83 17.04
C ILE A 507 -2.78 9.56 18.36
N ILE A 508 -3.89 9.74 19.08
CA ILE A 508 -3.86 10.20 20.46
C ILE A 508 -3.39 9.01 21.29
N ALA A 509 -2.07 8.94 21.52
CA ALA A 509 -1.54 8.07 22.56
C ALA A 509 -2.19 8.49 23.88
N SER A 510 -2.86 7.57 24.57
CA SER A 510 -3.39 7.85 25.89
C SER A 510 -2.22 8.27 26.79
N ARG A 511 -2.34 9.44 27.43
CA ARG A 511 -1.43 9.80 28.53
C ARG A 511 -1.49 8.64 29.53
N LYS A 512 -0.35 8.02 29.84
CA LYS A 512 -0.21 7.40 31.16
C LYS A 512 -0.53 8.49 32.18
N ALA A 513 -1.42 8.20 33.12
CA ALA A 513 -1.56 9.05 34.29
C ALA A 513 -0.21 9.06 35.01
N GLU A 514 0.40 10.23 35.14
CA GLU A 514 1.52 10.43 36.05
C GLU A 514 0.94 10.30 37.48
N PRO A 515 1.54 9.49 38.37
CA PRO A 515 1.04 9.36 39.73
C PRO A 515 1.16 10.72 40.42
N ALA A 516 0.03 11.26 40.87
CA ALA A 516 -0.08 12.60 41.44
C ALA A 516 0.49 12.65 42.86
N TYR A 517 1.82 12.54 42.98
CA TYR A 517 2.55 12.82 44.21
C TYR A 517 2.58 14.33 44.45
N GLY A 518 1.48 14.86 45.00
CA GLY A 518 1.49 16.17 45.62
C GLY A 518 2.38 16.16 46.87
N PRO A 519 3.07 17.25 47.21
CA PRO A 519 3.80 17.34 48.46
C PRO A 519 2.80 17.28 49.63
N ALA A 520 3.02 16.34 50.55
CA ALA A 520 2.31 16.33 51.82
C ALA A 520 2.85 17.48 52.68
N TYR A 521 2.01 18.50 52.92
CA TYR A 521 2.28 19.52 53.92
C TYR A 521 1.89 18.98 55.30
N ALA A 522 2.84 18.99 56.22
CA ALA A 522 2.69 18.68 57.64
C ALA A 522 3.64 19.60 58.43
#